data_AF-A0A661HLY9-F1
#
_entry.id   AF-A0A661HLY9-F1
#
_cell.length_a   1.000
_cell.length_b   1.000
_cell.length_c   1.000
_cell.angle_alpha   90.00
_cell.angle_beta   90.00
_cell.angle_gamma   90.00
#
_symmetry.space_group_name_H-M   'P 1'
#
loop_
_entity.id
_entity.type
_entity.pdbx_description
1 polymer ?
#
loop_
_entity_poly.entity_id
_entity_poly.type
_entity_poly.pdbx_seq_one_letter_code
_entity_poly.pdbx_strand_id
1 'polypeptide(L)'
;MTAKMDNSFINFVDFIDVALEAYSTAPRKLFEKMMHMMLSTFHSQEVELEKLVLAIDEINIIPVADLDEFYDTVLDTVEDVKLFKKKIESLSSKDTLFLELHTQLDKVHTSLIQYMDRMGQLEVRVLQSA
;
A
#
# COMPACT_ATOMS: atom_id res chain seq x y z
N MET A 1 7.37 14.28 -15.09
CA MET A 1 6.88 14.01 -13.71
C MET A 1 7.66 12.81 -13.20
N THR A 2 8.46 12.99 -12.15
CA THR A 2 9.20 11.88 -11.53
C THR A 2 8.26 11.25 -10.51
N ALA A 3 7.92 9.97 -10.67
CA ALA A 3 7.16 9.23 -9.68
C ALA A 3 8.08 8.99 -8.48
N LYS A 4 8.11 9.94 -7.54
CA LYS A 4 8.73 9.72 -6.24
C LYS A 4 7.67 9.11 -5.33
N MET A 5 7.80 7.82 -5.04
CA MET A 5 7.29 7.31 -3.78
C MET A 5 8.09 8.03 -2.70
N ASP A 6 7.45 8.95 -1.98
CA ASP A 6 8.06 9.56 -0.81
C ASP A 6 7.91 8.61 0.39
N ASN A 7 8.77 8.76 1.40
CA ASN A 7 8.79 7.99 2.65
C ASN A 7 7.48 8.10 3.50
N SER A 8 6.43 8.72 2.97
CA SER A 8 5.06 8.79 3.49
C SER A 8 4.25 7.53 3.22
N PHE A 9 4.80 6.52 2.52
CA PHE A 9 4.26 5.16 2.59
C PHE A 9 4.26 4.72 4.04
N ILE A 10 3.05 4.78 4.62
CA ILE A 10 2.72 4.53 6.02
C ILE A 10 3.59 3.42 6.61
N ASN A 11 4.14 3.66 7.80
CA ASN A 11 4.70 2.60 8.62
C ASN A 11 3.55 1.70 9.12
N PHE A 12 3.20 0.71 8.30
CA PHE A 12 2.04 -0.18 8.43
C PHE A 12 1.98 -0.92 9.78
N VAL A 13 3.14 -1.14 10.41
CA VAL A 13 3.27 -1.90 11.65
C VAL A 13 2.70 -1.16 12.86
N ASP A 14 3.00 0.13 13.02
CA ASP A 14 2.57 0.93 14.19
C ASP A 14 1.04 1.10 14.25
N PHE A 15 0.39 1.09 13.09
CA PHE A 15 -1.05 1.34 12.98
C PHE A 15 -1.92 0.22 13.55
N ILE A 16 -1.47 -1.03 13.50
CA ILE A 16 -2.27 -2.17 13.99
C ILE A 16 -2.32 -2.20 15.50
N ASP A 17 -1.17 -1.98 16.13
CA ASP A 17 -1.07 -2.02 17.58
C ASP A 17 -1.91 -0.87 18.17
N VAL A 18 -1.87 0.29 17.52
CA VAL A 18 -2.75 1.44 17.84
C VAL A 18 -4.23 1.12 17.58
N ALA A 19 -4.59 0.49 16.47
CA ALA A 19 -5.98 0.14 16.17
C ALA A 19 -6.54 -0.92 17.14
N LEU A 20 -5.71 -1.88 17.54
CA LEU A 20 -6.03 -2.92 18.54
C LEU A 20 -6.20 -2.32 19.93
N GLU A 21 -5.28 -1.44 20.33
CA GLU A 21 -5.36 -0.75 21.61
C GLU A 21 -6.62 0.14 21.64
N ALA A 22 -6.87 0.90 20.58
CA ALA A 22 -8.05 1.76 20.47
C ALA A 22 -9.36 0.95 20.49
N TYR A 23 -9.42 -0.20 19.81
CA TYR A 23 -10.58 -1.09 19.87
C TYR A 23 -10.88 -1.57 21.30
N SER A 24 -9.84 -1.80 22.08
CA SER A 24 -9.92 -2.34 23.45
C SER A 24 -10.18 -1.27 24.51
N THR A 25 -9.73 -0.04 24.29
CA THR A 25 -9.60 0.99 25.34
C THR A 25 -10.31 2.31 25.02
N ALA A 26 -10.50 2.63 23.74
CA ALA A 26 -11.04 3.93 23.35
C ALA A 26 -12.58 3.93 23.36
N PRO A 27 -13.21 5.09 23.60
CA PRO A 27 -14.63 5.26 23.34
C PRO A 27 -14.96 4.90 21.89
N ARG A 28 -16.06 4.16 21.66
CA ARG A 28 -16.42 3.63 20.33
C ARG A 28 -16.32 4.65 19.20
N LYS A 29 -16.86 5.85 19.41
CA LYS A 29 -16.84 6.95 18.43
C LYS A 29 -15.43 7.43 18.07
N LEU A 30 -14.48 7.35 19.00
CA LEU A 30 -13.07 7.69 18.74
C LEU A 30 -12.40 6.59 17.91
N PHE A 31 -12.62 5.32 18.26
CA PHE A 31 -12.17 4.17 17.48
C PHE A 31 -12.66 4.26 16.02
N GLU A 32 -13.97 4.49 15.81
CA GLU A 32 -14.55 4.61 14.46
C GLU A 32 -13.89 5.73 13.65
N LYS A 33 -13.66 6.89 14.27
CA LYS A 33 -12.96 8.01 13.61
C LYS A 33 -11.53 7.65 13.21
N MET A 34 -10.79 6.96 14.08
CA MET A 34 -9.44 6.51 13.78
C MET A 34 -9.44 5.50 12.63
N MET A 35 -10.34 4.52 12.66
CA MET A 35 -10.48 3.53 11.59
C MET A 35 -10.83 4.18 10.25
N HIS A 36 -11.77 5.12 10.22
CA HIS A 36 -12.10 5.85 9.00
C HIS A 36 -10.94 6.67 8.46
N MET A 37 -10.11 7.26 9.34
CA MET A 37 -8.91 7.97 8.93
C MET A 37 -7.92 7.00 8.26
N MET A 38 -7.66 5.85 8.89
CA MET A 38 -6.78 4.82 8.33
C MET A 38 -7.29 4.30 6.98
N LEU A 39 -8.58 3.98 6.89
CA LEU A 39 -9.24 3.55 5.66
C LEU A 39 -9.07 4.59 4.54
N SER A 40 -9.29 5.86 4.86
CA SER A 40 -9.12 6.96 3.91
C SER A 40 -7.67 7.07 3.43
N THR A 41 -6.68 6.86 4.30
CA THR A 41 -5.28 6.93 3.89
C THR A 41 -4.89 5.76 2.99
N PHE A 42 -5.30 4.52 3.33
CA PHE A 42 -5.05 3.37 2.47
C PHE A 42 -5.77 3.45 1.14
N HIS A 43 -6.98 4.02 1.10
CA HIS A 43 -7.66 4.30 -0.16
C HIS A 43 -6.93 5.35 -1.01
N SER A 44 -6.42 6.42 -0.40
CA SER A 44 -5.61 7.40 -1.13
C SER A 44 -4.35 6.78 -1.72
N GLN A 45 -3.67 5.92 -0.97
CA GLN A 45 -2.45 5.23 -1.44
C GLN A 45 -2.74 4.24 -2.58
N GLU A 46 -3.83 3.48 -2.48
CA GLU A 46 -4.31 2.63 -3.58
C GLU A 46 -4.53 3.46 -4.86
N VAL A 47 -5.28 4.56 -4.78
CA VAL A 47 -5.56 5.42 -5.94
C VAL A 47 -4.28 6.03 -6.52
N GLU A 48 -3.33 6.43 -5.69
CA GLU A 48 -2.01 6.90 -6.13
C GLU A 48 -1.25 5.79 -6.88
N LEU A 49 -1.20 4.57 -6.33
CA LEU A 49 -0.56 3.42 -6.98
C LEU A 49 -1.18 3.12 -8.34
N GLU A 50 -2.52 3.09 -8.43
CA GLU A 50 -3.22 2.86 -9.70
C GLU A 50 -2.88 3.92 -10.75
N LYS A 51 -2.79 5.19 -10.36
CA LYS A 51 -2.35 6.26 -11.26
C LYS A 51 -0.92 6.06 -11.73
N LEU A 52 -0.03 5.64 -10.84
CA LEU A 52 1.37 5.35 -11.18
C LEU A 52 1.49 4.18 -12.16
N VAL A 53 0.72 3.11 -11.94
CA VAL A 53 0.61 1.95 -12.83
C VAL A 53 0.21 2.39 -14.24
N LEU A 54 -0.83 3.22 -14.36
CA LEU A 54 -1.30 3.74 -15.66
C LEU A 54 -0.25 4.66 -16.31
N ALA A 55 0.42 5.50 -15.53
CA ALA A 55 1.45 6.41 -16.05
C ALA A 55 2.68 5.67 -16.58
N ILE A 56 3.01 4.49 -16.04
CA ILE A 56 4.12 3.66 -16.54
C ILE A 56 3.89 3.22 -18.00
N ASP A 57 2.65 2.90 -18.35
CA ASP A 57 2.34 2.45 -19.72
C ASP A 57 2.58 3.55 -20.76
N GLU A 58 2.55 4.82 -20.35
CA GLU A 58 2.72 6.00 -21.22
C GLU A 58 4.19 6.44 -21.40
N ILE A 59 5.12 5.90 -20.61
CA ILE A 59 6.53 6.31 -20.62
C ILE A 59 7.44 5.23 -21.24
N ASN A 60 8.59 5.67 -21.76
CA ASN A 60 9.65 4.81 -22.31
C ASN A 60 11.02 5.10 -21.66
N ILE A 61 11.01 5.68 -20.47
CA ILE A 61 12.19 5.92 -19.65
C ILE A 61 11.90 5.44 -18.24
N ILE A 62 12.89 4.84 -17.58
CA ILE A 62 12.74 4.43 -16.19
C ILE A 62 12.60 5.69 -15.32
N PRO A 63 11.48 5.85 -14.57
CA PRO A 63 11.18 7.09 -13.84
C PRO A 63 11.89 7.17 -12.46
N VAL A 64 12.70 6.17 -12.12
CA VAL A 64 13.46 6.08 -10.87
C VAL A 64 14.96 6.15 -11.15
N ALA A 65 15.72 6.70 -10.21
CA ALA A 65 17.17 6.86 -10.34
C ALA A 65 17.93 5.56 -10.00
N ASP A 66 17.42 4.81 -9.04
CA ASP A 66 17.94 3.52 -8.60
C ASP A 66 16.80 2.50 -8.68
N LEU A 67 16.98 1.49 -9.53
CA LEU A 67 15.97 0.47 -9.78
C LEU A 67 16.01 -0.65 -8.74
N ASP A 68 17.20 -0.97 -8.23
CA ASP A 68 17.38 -1.99 -7.20
C ASP A 68 16.77 -1.51 -5.87
N GLU A 69 17.08 -0.27 -5.46
CA GLU A 69 16.49 0.36 -4.27
C GLU A 69 14.95 0.45 -4.39
N PHE A 70 14.45 0.73 -5.59
CA PHE A 70 13.02 0.73 -5.87
C PHE A 70 12.39 -0.65 -5.61
N TYR A 71 12.97 -1.73 -6.16
CA TYR A 71 12.43 -3.07 -6.00
C TYR A 71 12.49 -3.53 -4.54
N ASP A 72 13.60 -3.29 -3.86
CA ASP A 72 13.76 -3.62 -2.44
C ASP A 72 12.69 -2.90 -1.60
N THR A 73 12.50 -1.60 -1.80
CA THR A 73 11.51 -0.80 -1.07
C THR A 73 10.07 -1.30 -1.30
N VAL A 74 9.72 -1.61 -2.57
CA VAL A 74 8.37 -2.09 -2.89
C VAL A 74 8.15 -3.50 -2.33
N LEU A 75 9.16 -4.38 -2.37
CA LEU A 75 9.09 -5.72 -1.79
C LEU A 75 8.91 -5.68 -0.27
N ASP A 76 9.67 -4.83 0.43
CA ASP A 76 9.54 -4.64 1.87
C ASP A 76 8.12 -4.15 2.21
N THR A 77 7.61 -3.18 1.45
CA THR A 77 6.24 -2.67 1.62
C THR A 77 5.18 -3.76 1.38
N VAL A 78 5.38 -4.62 0.37
CA VAL A 78 4.48 -5.75 0.09
C VAL A 78 4.46 -6.73 1.26
N GLU A 79 5.62 -7.05 1.84
CA GLU A 79 5.71 -7.94 3.00
C GLU A 79 5.06 -7.31 4.25
N ASP A 80 5.27 -6.01 4.49
CA ASP A 80 4.61 -5.29 5.58
C ASP A 80 3.08 -5.32 5.46
N VAL A 81 2.54 -5.09 4.26
CA VAL A 81 1.10 -5.16 4.02
C VAL A 81 0.57 -6.59 4.19
N LYS A 82 1.32 -7.62 3.77
CA LYS A 82 0.93 -9.03 4.02
C LYS A 82 0.87 -9.34 5.51
N LEU A 83 1.89 -8.92 6.26
CA LEU A 83 1.94 -9.08 7.71
C LEU A 83 0.77 -8.34 8.37
N PHE A 84 0.43 -7.14 7.88
CA PHE A 84 -0.71 -6.37 8.35
C PHE A 84 -2.00 -7.16 8.17
N LYS A 85 -2.29 -7.58 6.94
CA LYS A 85 -3.50 -8.33 6.60
C LYS A 85 -3.68 -9.56 7.49
N LYS A 86 -2.59 -10.32 7.70
CA LYS A 86 -2.61 -11.51 8.56
C LYS A 86 -2.96 -11.19 10.01
N LYS A 87 -2.45 -10.08 10.56
CA LYS A 87 -2.78 -9.66 11.94
C LYS A 87 -4.27 -9.32 12.09
N ILE A 88 -4.85 -8.60 11.13
CA ILE A 88 -6.26 -8.17 11.18
C ILE A 88 -7.26 -9.22 10.71
N GLU A 89 -6.83 -10.27 10.00
CA GLU A 89 -7.69 -11.37 9.54
C GLU A 89 -8.52 -11.94 10.70
N SER A 90 -7.88 -12.16 11.85
CA SER A 90 -8.54 -12.66 13.07
C SER A 90 -9.54 -11.67 13.70
N LEU A 91 -9.49 -10.39 13.32
CA LEU A 91 -10.34 -9.31 13.80
C LEU A 91 -11.45 -8.95 12.82
N SER A 92 -11.30 -9.32 11.55
CA SER A 92 -12.27 -9.07 10.47
C SER A 92 -13.67 -9.63 10.77
N SER A 93 -13.73 -10.72 11.54
CA SER A 93 -14.98 -11.33 12.01
C SER A 93 -15.59 -10.66 13.25
N LYS A 94 -14.85 -9.75 13.91
CA LYS A 94 -15.25 -9.10 15.16
C LYS A 94 -15.88 -7.73 14.95
N ASP A 95 -15.48 -7.01 13.90
CA ASP A 95 -15.98 -5.67 13.58
C ASP A 95 -15.95 -5.40 12.08
N THR A 96 -16.99 -4.75 11.55
CA THR A 96 -17.10 -4.41 10.13
C THR A 96 -16.00 -3.46 9.67
N LEU A 97 -15.49 -2.57 10.54
CA LEU A 97 -14.40 -1.67 10.19
C LEU A 97 -13.06 -2.42 10.03
N PHE A 98 -12.86 -3.53 10.76
CA PHE A 98 -11.70 -4.39 10.54
C PHE A 98 -11.82 -5.19 9.24
N LEU A 99 -13.03 -5.61 8.88
CA LEU A 99 -13.29 -6.24 7.59
C LEU A 99 -13.00 -5.26 6.43
N GLU A 100 -13.53 -4.04 6.51
CA GLU A 100 -13.27 -2.98 5.53
C GLU A 100 -11.77 -2.69 5.41
N LEU A 101 -11.07 -2.62 6.54
CA LEU A 101 -9.63 -2.39 6.57
C LEU A 101 -8.88 -3.54 5.88
N HIS A 102 -9.26 -4.78 6.16
CA HIS A 102 -8.68 -5.95 5.50
C HIS A 102 -8.90 -5.92 3.98
N THR A 103 -10.11 -5.60 3.53
CA THR A 103 -10.41 -5.44 2.11
C THR A 103 -9.59 -4.32 1.48
N GLN A 104 -9.44 -3.16 2.15
CA GLN A 104 -8.68 -2.06 1.59
C GLN A 104 -7.18 -2.37 1.49
N LEU A 105 -6.61 -3.08 2.47
CA LEU A 105 -5.22 -3.53 2.42
C LEU A 105 -4.99 -4.59 1.33
N ASP A 106 -5.98 -5.43 1.03
CA ASP A 106 -5.91 -6.37 -0.09
C ASP A 106 -5.79 -5.65 -1.43
N LYS A 107 -6.50 -4.54 -1.60
CA LYS A 107 -6.38 -3.68 -2.78
C LYS A 107 -5.00 -3.02 -2.86
N VAL A 108 -4.53 -2.39 -1.78
CA VAL A 108 -3.19 -1.77 -1.73
C VAL A 108 -2.10 -2.80 -2.08
N HIS A 109 -2.16 -3.99 -1.50
CA HIS A 109 -1.25 -5.09 -1.81
C HIS A 109 -1.27 -5.46 -3.31
N THR A 110 -2.47 -5.57 -3.88
CA THR A 110 -2.63 -5.86 -5.32
C THR A 110 -2.04 -4.76 -6.19
N SER A 111 -2.32 -3.49 -5.87
CA SER A 111 -1.79 -2.34 -6.61
C SER A 111 -0.26 -2.23 -6.51
N LEU A 112 0.35 -2.57 -5.36
CA LEU A 112 1.80 -2.64 -5.21
C LEU A 112 2.43 -3.71 -6.13
N ILE A 113 1.84 -4.91 -6.17
CA ILE A 113 2.31 -5.99 -7.06
C ILE A 113 2.20 -5.56 -8.53
N GLN A 114 1.08 -4.95 -8.92
CA GLN A 114 0.89 -4.46 -10.28
C GLN A 114 1.89 -3.35 -10.63
N TYR A 115 2.16 -2.45 -9.69
CA TYR A 115 3.13 -1.38 -9.88
C TYR A 115 4.54 -1.94 -10.11
N MET A 116 4.95 -2.93 -9.31
CA MET A 116 6.22 -3.64 -9.48
C MET A 116 6.30 -4.37 -10.83
N ASP A 117 5.24 -5.09 -11.21
CA ASP A 117 5.16 -5.81 -12.50
C ASP A 117 5.27 -4.86 -13.70
N ARG A 118 4.54 -3.72 -13.66
CA ARG A 118 4.64 -2.71 -14.72
C ARG A 118 6.02 -2.08 -14.82
N MET A 119 6.67 -1.81 -13.69
CA MET A 119 8.05 -1.34 -13.69
C MET A 119 9.00 -2.37 -14.33
N GLY A 120 8.84 -3.66 -14.03
CA GLY A 120 9.63 -4.73 -14.68
C GLY A 120 9.38 -4.82 -16.19
N GLN A 121 8.13 -4.68 -16.63
CA GLN A 121 7.81 -4.64 -18.07
C GLN A 121 8.41 -3.41 -18.76
N LEU A 122 8.41 -2.25 -18.09
CA LEU A 122 9.04 -1.04 -18.59
C LEU A 122 10.56 -1.22 -18.71
N GLU A 123 11.21 -1.80 -17.71
CA GLU A 123 12.64 -2.12 -17.74
C GLU A 123 13.00 -2.97 -18.97
N VAL A 124 12.29 -4.08 -19.17
CA VAL A 124 12.49 -4.96 -20.34
C VAL A 124 12.30 -4.20 -21.66
N ARG A 125 11.25 -3.36 -21.75
CA ARG A 125 10.97 -2.56 -22.95
C ARG A 125 12.10 -1.58 -23.25
N VAL A 126 12.62 -0.91 -22.22
CA VAL A 126 13.74 0.04 -22.35
C VAL A 126 15.00 -0.69 -22.79
N LEU A 127 15.32 -1.85 -22.20
CA LEU A 127 16.48 -2.67 -22.57
C LEU A 127 16.41 -3.21 -24.00
N GLN A 128 15.22 -3.55 -24.50
CA GLN A 128 15.02 -4.01 -25.88
C GLN A 128 15.09 -2.88 -26.92
N SER A 129 14.87 -1.63 -26.48
CA SER A 129 14.86 -0.45 -27.34
C SER A 129 16.20 0.29 -27.36
N ALA A 130 17.15 -0.12 -26.52
CA ALA A 130 18.52 0.38 -26.42
C ALA A 130 19.47 -0.37 -27.37
#